data_AF-A0ABD2QS75-F1
#
_entry.id   AF-A0ABD2QS75-F1
#
_cell.length_a   1.000
_cell.length_b   1.000
_cell.length_c   1.000
_cell.angle_alpha   90.00
_cell.angle_beta   90.00
_cell.angle_gamma   90.00
#
_symmetry.space_group_name_H-M   'P 1'
#
loop_
_entity.id
_entity.type
_entity.pdbx_description
1 polymer ?
#
loop_
_entity_poly.entity_id
_entity_poly.type
_entity_poly.pdbx_seq_one_letter_code
_entity_poly.pdbx_strand_id
1 'polypeptide(L)'
;MGELQVEKHTKYILAVEKRKDDFESVVMEHLRLNGAYWGLTTLDILGKLDAVDQDEVISWVMQCQHEAGGFGGNIGHDPHMLYTLSAIQVLALFDKLHVLDVDKVSSYIAGLQNEDGSFSGDMWGEVDTRFSYIAICSLALLRQLDKIDVGKAVKYIVSCKNVDGGFGCTPGAESHAGQSLLLLVGSLQLNYD
;
A
#
# COMPACT_ATOMS: atom_id res chain seq x y z
N MET A 1 -7.30 33.93 5.65
CA MET A 1 -6.79 32.70 5.00
C MET A 1 -5.72 32.11 5.89
N GLY A 2 -5.81 30.84 6.25
CA GLY A 2 -4.73 30.17 7.00
C GLY A 2 -3.57 29.84 6.06
N GLU A 3 -2.35 30.23 6.42
CA GLU A 3 -1.14 29.85 5.69
C GLU A 3 -0.66 28.46 6.14
N LEU A 4 -0.38 27.59 5.17
CA LEU A 4 0.18 26.27 5.43
C LEU A 4 1.62 26.41 5.95
N GLN A 5 1.88 25.86 7.13
CA GLN A 5 3.17 25.98 7.81
C GLN A 5 4.15 24.88 7.35
N VAL A 6 4.53 24.92 6.07
CA VAL A 6 5.35 23.89 5.39
C VAL A 6 6.61 23.50 6.18
N GLU A 7 7.33 24.49 6.69
CA GLU A 7 8.57 24.28 7.45
C GLU A 7 8.35 23.56 8.80
N LYS A 8 7.19 23.78 9.45
CA LYS A 8 6.85 23.07 10.69
C LYS A 8 6.49 21.61 10.41
N HIS A 9 5.74 21.36 9.34
CA HIS A 9 5.38 20.00 8.93
C HIS A 9 6.62 19.20 8.52
N THR A 10 7.52 19.80 7.74
CA THR A 10 8.79 19.18 7.32
C THR A 10 9.65 18.82 8.54
N LYS A 11 9.82 19.75 9.48
CA LYS A 11 10.58 19.49 10.73
C LYS A 11 9.96 18.38 11.58
N TYR A 12 8.63 18.33 11.65
CA TYR A 12 7.95 17.27 12.40
C TYR A 12 8.21 15.89 11.80
N ILE A 13 8.07 15.74 10.48
CA ILE A 13 8.30 14.46 9.79
C ILE A 13 9.75 13.98 10.00
N LEU A 14 10.73 14.86 9.78
CA LEU A 14 12.14 14.53 10.01
C LEU A 14 12.47 14.23 11.48
N ALA A 15 11.74 14.82 12.44
CA ALA A 15 11.92 14.54 13.85
C ALA A 15 11.29 13.21 14.28
N VAL A 16 10.20 12.79 13.64
CA VAL A 16 9.59 11.46 13.87
C VAL A 16 10.51 10.36 13.37
N GLU A 17 11.12 10.53 12.20
CA GLU A 17 12.09 9.57 11.65
C GLU A 17 13.28 9.33 12.58
N LYS A 18 13.77 10.39 13.25
CA LYS A 18 14.93 10.33 14.15
C LYS A 18 14.63 9.73 15.53
N ARG A 19 13.37 9.66 15.95
CA ARG A 19 12.97 9.10 17.25
C ARG A 19 12.75 7.59 17.16
N LYS A 20 13.82 6.85 16.83
CA LYS A 20 13.76 5.39 16.63
C LYS A 20 13.73 4.59 17.94
N ASP A 21 14.17 5.19 19.05
CA ASP A 21 14.41 4.49 20.33
C ASP A 21 13.35 4.75 21.42
N ASP A 22 12.33 5.57 21.14
CA ASP A 22 11.24 5.83 22.10
C ASP A 22 10.29 4.63 22.17
N PHE A 23 9.65 4.43 23.33
CA PHE A 23 8.67 3.34 23.55
C PHE A 23 7.57 3.32 22.48
N GLU A 24 7.10 4.50 22.04
CA GLU A 24 6.12 4.63 20.97
C GLU A 24 6.65 4.11 19.62
N SER A 25 7.94 4.27 19.32
CA SER A 25 8.57 3.76 18.11
C SER A 25 8.62 2.23 18.09
N VAL A 26 8.88 1.60 19.24
CA VAL A 26 8.86 0.13 19.37
C VAL A 26 7.46 -0.41 19.17
N VAL A 27 6.44 0.24 19.74
CA VAL A 27 5.03 -0.18 19.56
C VAL A 27 4.58 -0.02 18.09
N MET A 28 5.11 0.99 17.38
CA MET A 28 4.77 1.28 15.99
C MET A 28 5.68 0.58 14.98
N GLU A 29 6.57 -0.30 15.41
CA GLU A 29 7.55 -0.96 14.55
C GLU A 29 6.89 -1.72 13.39
N HIS A 30 5.80 -2.43 13.69
CA HIS A 30 5.02 -3.15 12.68
C HIS A 30 4.34 -2.24 11.63
N LEU A 31 4.22 -0.93 11.85
CA LEU A 31 3.61 0.02 10.91
C LEU A 31 4.65 0.92 10.22
N ARG A 32 5.95 0.69 10.46
CA ARG A 32 7.01 1.62 10.12
C ARG A 32 7.08 1.92 8.62
N LEU A 33 6.90 0.91 7.78
CA LEU A 33 6.89 1.08 6.32
C LEU A 33 5.72 1.96 5.83
N ASN A 34 4.53 1.77 6.41
CA ASN A 34 3.37 2.63 6.10
C ASN A 34 3.61 4.07 6.61
N GLY A 35 4.20 4.21 7.79
CA GLY A 35 4.59 5.50 8.35
C GLY A 35 5.60 6.25 7.46
N ALA A 36 6.60 5.53 6.94
CA ALA A 36 7.56 6.06 5.97
C ALA A 36 6.86 6.53 4.69
N TYR A 37 5.98 5.70 4.11
CA TYR A 37 5.20 6.09 2.94
C TYR A 37 4.39 7.39 3.18
N TRP A 38 3.67 7.50 4.30
CA TRP A 38 2.90 8.71 4.61
C TRP A 38 3.78 9.95 4.81
N GLY A 39 4.91 9.79 5.49
CA GLY A 39 5.89 10.86 5.69
C GLY A 39 6.48 11.35 4.37
N LEU A 40 6.93 10.42 3.52
CA LEU A 40 7.54 10.70 2.23
C LEU A 40 6.55 11.31 1.24
N THR A 41 5.33 10.77 1.16
CA THR A 41 4.25 11.34 0.33
C THR A 41 3.93 12.77 0.76
N THR A 42 3.92 13.04 2.06
CA THR A 42 3.71 14.40 2.56
C THR A 42 4.86 15.32 2.16
N LEU A 43 6.11 14.86 2.23
CA LEU A 43 7.26 15.64 1.78
C LEU A 43 7.25 15.90 0.27
N ASP A 44 6.81 14.92 -0.53
CA ASP A 44 6.64 15.06 -1.97
C ASP A 44 5.57 16.12 -2.31
N ILE A 45 4.39 16.05 -1.66
CA ILE A 45 3.33 17.06 -1.80
C ILE A 45 3.83 18.47 -1.41
N LEU A 46 4.72 18.56 -0.43
CA LEU A 46 5.32 19.82 0.02
C LEU A 46 6.53 20.27 -0.81
N GLY A 47 6.97 19.47 -1.80
CA GLY A 47 8.15 19.75 -2.63
C GLY A 47 9.47 19.72 -1.85
N LYS A 48 9.54 18.92 -0.78
CA LYS A 48 10.68 18.80 0.14
C LYS A 48 11.23 17.37 0.20
N LEU A 49 11.00 16.57 -0.84
CA LEU A 49 11.45 15.18 -0.90
C LEU A 49 12.98 15.06 -0.80
N ASP A 50 13.71 16.05 -1.31
CA ASP A 50 15.19 16.14 -1.25
C ASP A 50 15.75 16.29 0.18
N ALA A 51 14.90 16.52 1.19
CA ALA A 51 15.32 16.61 2.58
C ALA A 51 15.67 15.24 3.21
N VAL A 52 15.35 14.14 2.51
CA VAL A 52 15.56 12.77 2.97
C VAL A 52 16.59 12.08 2.06
N ASP A 53 17.41 11.22 2.65
CA ASP A 53 18.35 10.38 1.92
C ASP A 53 17.59 9.24 1.23
N GLN A 54 17.42 9.36 -0.09
CA GLN A 54 16.68 8.39 -0.89
C GLN A 54 17.35 7.01 -0.87
N ASP A 55 18.67 6.95 -0.89
CA ASP A 55 19.41 5.70 -0.94
C ASP A 55 19.31 4.95 0.40
N GLU A 56 19.34 5.67 1.53
CA GLU A 56 19.09 5.09 2.85
C GLU A 56 17.68 4.48 2.93
N VAL A 57 16.66 5.23 2.49
CA VAL A 57 15.26 4.76 2.52
C VAL A 57 15.08 3.55 1.62
N ILE A 58 15.57 3.57 0.38
CA ILE A 58 15.44 2.46 -0.57
C ILE A 58 16.15 1.21 -0.02
N SER A 59 17.36 1.37 0.52
CA SER A 59 18.09 0.26 1.15
C SER A 59 17.31 -0.36 2.30
N TRP A 60 16.67 0.45 3.15
CA TRP A 60 15.85 -0.04 4.24
C TRP A 60 14.57 -0.73 3.74
N VAL A 61 13.85 -0.15 2.77
CA VAL A 61 12.65 -0.76 2.18
C VAL A 61 12.98 -2.15 1.60
N MET A 62 14.09 -2.28 0.87
CA MET A 62 14.52 -3.57 0.31
C MET A 62 14.88 -4.60 1.38
N GLN A 63 15.37 -4.18 2.55
CA GLN A 63 15.60 -5.08 3.69
C GLN A 63 14.29 -5.59 4.33
N CYS A 64 13.17 -4.90 4.12
CA CYS A 64 11.84 -5.35 4.57
C CYS A 64 11.21 -6.38 3.60
N GLN A 65 11.86 -6.71 2.47
CA GLN A 65 11.34 -7.70 1.54
C GLN A 65 11.47 -9.12 2.10
N HIS A 66 10.37 -9.87 2.07
CA HIS A 66 10.33 -11.25 2.53
C HIS A 66 10.68 -12.23 1.40
N GLU A 67 11.13 -13.44 1.77
CA GLU A 67 11.46 -14.51 0.81
C GLU A 67 10.25 -14.92 -0.05
N ALA A 68 9.04 -14.81 0.50
CA ALA A 68 7.78 -15.08 -0.19
C ALA A 68 7.45 -14.07 -1.31
N GLY A 69 8.11 -12.90 -1.32
CA GLY A 69 7.92 -11.86 -2.34
C GLY A 69 7.25 -10.59 -1.83
N GLY A 70 6.38 -10.68 -0.82
CA GLY A 70 5.78 -9.51 -0.17
C GLY A 70 6.74 -8.74 0.75
N PHE A 71 6.29 -7.62 1.30
CA PHE A 71 7.04 -6.80 2.26
C PHE A 71 6.41 -6.84 3.64
N GLY A 72 7.25 -6.82 4.67
CA GLY A 72 6.84 -6.66 6.06
C GLY A 72 6.81 -5.19 6.51
N GLY A 73 6.20 -4.94 7.67
CA GLY A 73 6.11 -3.62 8.27
C GLY A 73 7.46 -3.04 8.74
N ASN A 74 8.40 -3.93 9.09
CA ASN A 74 9.81 -3.65 9.35
C ASN A 74 10.65 -4.90 9.02
N ILE A 75 11.97 -4.79 9.14
CA ILE A 75 12.92 -5.90 8.91
C ILE A 75 12.58 -7.08 9.83
N GLY A 76 12.39 -8.26 9.23
CA GLY A 76 12.09 -9.50 9.96
C GLY A 76 10.62 -9.69 10.34
N HIS A 77 9.71 -8.81 9.89
CA HIS A 77 8.27 -8.98 10.07
C HIS A 77 7.65 -9.79 8.92
N ASP A 78 6.53 -10.44 9.22
CA ASP A 78 5.76 -11.19 8.22
C ASP A 78 5.26 -10.28 7.08
N PRO A 79 5.26 -10.80 5.83
CA PRO A 79 4.81 -10.04 4.69
C PRO A 79 3.30 -9.83 4.72
N HIS A 80 2.86 -8.63 4.33
CA HIS A 80 1.44 -8.31 4.21
C HIS A 80 1.18 -7.41 3.00
N MET A 81 -0.01 -7.52 2.42
CA MET A 81 -0.43 -6.76 1.24
C MET A 81 -0.32 -5.24 1.45
N LEU A 82 -0.71 -4.75 2.62
CA LEU A 82 -0.62 -3.32 2.99
C LEU A 82 0.80 -2.77 2.86
N TYR A 83 1.77 -3.47 3.47
CA TYR A 83 3.18 -3.07 3.46
C TYR A 83 3.78 -3.21 2.06
N THR A 84 3.37 -4.24 1.32
CA THR A 84 3.80 -4.46 -0.08
C THR A 84 3.44 -3.28 -0.97
N LEU A 85 2.21 -2.77 -0.90
CA LEU A 85 1.84 -1.57 -1.65
C LEU A 85 2.63 -0.34 -1.21
N SER A 86 2.78 -0.11 0.11
CA SER A 86 3.56 1.03 0.62
C SER A 86 5.01 0.99 0.14
N ALA A 87 5.65 -0.18 0.11
CA ALA A 87 6.99 -0.34 -0.46
C ALA A 87 7.03 0.05 -1.95
N ILE A 88 6.09 -0.48 -2.75
CA ILE A 88 6.00 -0.16 -4.18
C ILE A 88 5.79 1.33 -4.38
N GLN A 89 4.91 1.96 -3.60
CA GLN A 89 4.63 3.39 -3.69
C GLN A 89 5.83 4.25 -3.29
N VAL A 90 6.57 3.88 -2.24
CA VAL A 90 7.82 4.57 -1.89
C VAL A 90 8.86 4.46 -3.00
N LEU A 91 9.02 3.28 -3.59
CA LEU A 91 9.91 3.09 -4.73
C LEU A 91 9.44 3.86 -5.98
N ALA A 92 8.13 3.97 -6.19
CA ALA A 92 7.55 4.76 -7.27
C ALA A 92 7.77 6.27 -7.06
N LEU A 93 7.64 6.77 -5.83
CA LEU A 93 7.93 8.18 -5.49
C LEU A 93 9.36 8.58 -5.84
N PHE A 94 10.33 7.66 -5.66
CA PHE A 94 11.73 7.89 -6.01
C PHE A 94 12.11 7.46 -7.43
N ASP A 95 11.16 7.01 -8.26
CA ASP A 95 11.39 6.46 -9.60
C ASP A 95 12.41 5.29 -9.64
N LYS A 96 12.37 4.44 -8.61
CA LYS A 96 13.34 3.35 -8.34
C LYS A 96 12.71 1.97 -8.37
N LEU A 97 11.60 1.83 -9.10
CA LEU A 97 10.88 0.54 -9.27
C LEU A 97 11.75 -0.56 -9.90
N HIS A 98 12.81 -0.21 -10.64
CA HIS A 98 13.72 -1.17 -11.27
C HIS A 98 14.56 -2.00 -10.28
N VAL A 99 14.66 -1.58 -9.01
CA VAL A 99 15.35 -2.33 -7.95
C VAL A 99 14.52 -3.52 -7.48
N LEU A 100 13.21 -3.49 -7.74
CA LEU A 100 12.27 -4.50 -7.31
C LEU A 100 12.29 -5.72 -8.24
N ASP A 101 12.24 -6.91 -7.64
CA ASP A 101 11.86 -8.12 -8.38
C ASP A 101 10.35 -8.12 -8.64
N VAL A 102 9.98 -7.51 -9.77
CA VAL A 102 8.59 -7.35 -10.21
C VAL A 102 7.89 -8.69 -10.32
N ASP A 103 8.57 -9.72 -10.81
CA ASP A 103 7.98 -11.04 -11.00
C ASP A 103 7.66 -11.73 -9.67
N LYS A 104 8.56 -11.62 -8.71
CA LYS A 104 8.38 -12.18 -7.38
C LYS A 104 7.23 -11.51 -6.62
N VAL A 105 7.17 -10.18 -6.65
CA VAL A 105 6.12 -9.40 -5.97
C VAL A 105 4.77 -9.63 -6.62
N SER A 106 4.71 -9.62 -7.95
CA SER A 106 3.46 -9.88 -8.67
C SER A 106 2.95 -11.31 -8.48
N SER A 107 3.85 -12.30 -8.39
CA SER A 107 3.48 -13.69 -8.09
C SER A 107 2.96 -13.85 -6.65
N TYR A 108 3.53 -13.12 -5.68
CA TYR A 108 3.01 -13.08 -4.32
C TYR A 108 1.58 -12.52 -4.27
N ILE A 109 1.34 -11.38 -4.93
CA ILE A 109 0.01 -10.76 -4.99
C ILE A 109 -1.00 -11.68 -5.69
N ALA A 110 -0.63 -12.28 -6.82
CA ALA A 110 -1.49 -13.19 -7.55
C ALA A 110 -1.82 -14.46 -6.76
N GLY A 111 -0.87 -14.96 -5.96
CA GLY A 111 -1.07 -16.11 -5.07
C GLY A 111 -2.05 -15.86 -3.93
N LEU A 112 -2.36 -14.60 -3.63
CA LEU A 112 -3.34 -14.21 -2.60
C LEU A 112 -4.75 -14.00 -3.17
N GLN A 113 -4.96 -14.19 -4.47
CA GLN A 113 -6.29 -14.15 -5.07
C GLN A 113 -7.05 -15.43 -4.75
N ASN A 114 -8.21 -15.29 -4.10
CA ASN A 114 -9.11 -16.39 -3.76
C ASN A 114 -10.01 -16.78 -4.96
N GLU A 115 -10.62 -17.97 -4.90
CA GLU A 115 -11.46 -18.48 -5.99
C GLU A 115 -12.70 -17.62 -6.27
N ASP A 116 -13.22 -16.94 -5.25
CA ASP A 116 -14.35 -16.01 -5.31
C ASP A 116 -14.00 -14.64 -5.93
N GLY A 117 -12.72 -14.40 -6.20
CA GLY A 117 -12.19 -13.14 -6.73
C GLY A 117 -11.74 -12.15 -5.66
N SER A 118 -11.94 -12.46 -4.38
CA SER A 118 -11.41 -11.65 -3.28
C SER A 118 -9.89 -11.82 -3.15
N PHE A 119 -9.25 -10.92 -2.40
CA PHE A 119 -7.83 -11.01 -2.08
C PHE A 119 -7.63 -11.15 -0.58
N SER A 120 -6.72 -12.05 -0.21
CA SER A 120 -6.28 -12.22 1.17
C SER A 120 -5.16 -11.23 1.51
N GLY A 121 -5.15 -10.69 2.72
CA GLY A 121 -4.10 -9.76 3.18
C GLY A 121 -2.74 -10.42 3.37
N ASP A 122 -2.75 -11.69 3.77
CA ASP A 122 -1.62 -12.56 4.03
C ASP A 122 -2.01 -14.05 3.92
N MET A 123 -1.11 -14.92 4.36
CA MET A 123 -1.31 -16.38 4.39
C MET A 123 -2.39 -16.87 5.37
N TRP A 124 -2.88 -16.01 6.27
CA TRP A 124 -3.91 -16.36 7.27
C TRP A 124 -5.33 -16.12 6.77
N GLY A 125 -5.48 -15.50 5.59
CA GLY A 125 -6.74 -15.47 4.85
C GLY A 125 -7.73 -14.41 5.32
N GLU A 126 -7.27 -13.29 5.89
CA GLU A 126 -8.14 -12.12 6.10
C GLU A 126 -8.62 -11.61 4.74
N VAL A 127 -9.93 -11.53 4.55
CA VAL A 127 -10.55 -11.00 3.32
C VAL A 127 -11.17 -9.64 3.59
N ASP A 128 -10.72 -8.63 2.86
CA ASP A 128 -11.26 -7.28 2.88
C ASP A 128 -11.17 -6.67 1.47
N THR A 129 -12.18 -5.90 1.09
CA THR A 129 -12.18 -5.14 -0.17
C THR A 129 -10.99 -4.21 -0.34
N ARG A 130 -10.36 -3.76 0.76
CA ARG A 130 -9.08 -3.02 0.76
C ARG A 130 -7.98 -3.81 0.06
N PHE A 131 -7.87 -5.11 0.28
CA PHE A 131 -6.83 -5.94 -0.34
C PHE A 131 -7.03 -6.07 -1.85
N SER A 132 -8.29 -6.05 -2.31
CA SER A 132 -8.58 -6.02 -3.74
C SER A 132 -8.05 -4.75 -4.40
N TYR A 133 -8.26 -3.58 -3.76
CA TYR A 133 -7.67 -2.32 -4.23
C TYR A 133 -6.13 -2.38 -4.21
N ILE A 134 -5.54 -2.84 -3.11
CA ILE A 134 -4.09 -2.90 -2.94
C ILE A 134 -3.46 -3.79 -4.00
N ALA A 135 -4.06 -4.96 -4.28
CA ALA A 135 -3.60 -5.86 -5.32
C ALA A 135 -3.63 -5.22 -6.70
N ILE A 136 -4.78 -4.65 -7.08
CA ILE A 136 -4.95 -4.00 -8.39
C ILE A 136 -3.98 -2.81 -8.53
N CYS A 137 -3.89 -1.95 -7.52
CA CYS A 137 -3.03 -0.78 -7.55
C CYS A 137 -1.54 -1.16 -7.63
N SER A 138 -1.12 -2.16 -6.86
CA SER A 138 0.25 -2.67 -6.90
C SER A 138 0.59 -3.23 -8.29
N LEU A 139 -0.28 -4.07 -8.85
CA LEU A 139 -0.07 -4.67 -10.16
C LEU A 139 -0.17 -3.65 -11.30
N ALA A 140 -1.01 -2.63 -11.17
CA ALA A 140 -1.09 -1.52 -12.12
C ALA A 140 0.21 -0.70 -12.12
N LEU A 141 0.75 -0.36 -10.94
CA LEU A 141 2.05 0.32 -10.81
C LEU A 141 3.19 -0.50 -11.41
N LEU A 142 3.13 -1.83 -11.25
CA LEU A 142 4.12 -2.77 -11.79
C LEU A 142 3.86 -3.16 -13.25
N ARG A 143 2.74 -2.74 -13.85
CA ARG A 143 2.29 -3.15 -15.20
C ARG A 143 2.22 -4.68 -15.38
N GLN A 144 1.67 -5.36 -14.38
CA GLN A 144 1.51 -6.83 -14.32
C GLN A 144 0.06 -7.24 -14.01
N LEU A 145 -0.92 -6.50 -14.54
CA LEU A 145 -2.35 -6.80 -14.32
C LEU A 145 -2.76 -8.15 -14.94
N ASP A 146 -2.04 -8.62 -15.96
CA ASP A 146 -2.31 -9.90 -16.63
C ASP A 146 -2.14 -11.13 -15.74
N LYS A 147 -1.48 -10.99 -14.58
CA LYS A 147 -1.24 -12.09 -13.64
C LYS A 147 -2.45 -12.42 -12.75
N ILE A 148 -3.47 -11.56 -12.70
CA ILE A 148 -4.68 -11.75 -11.88
C ILE A 148 -5.93 -11.86 -12.73
N ASP A 149 -6.94 -12.56 -12.20
CA ASP A 149 -8.28 -12.55 -12.79
C ASP A 149 -9.01 -11.27 -12.38
N VAL A 150 -8.80 -10.22 -13.17
CA VAL A 150 -9.46 -8.91 -12.99
C VAL A 150 -10.98 -9.06 -13.04
N GLY A 151 -11.51 -9.94 -13.89
CA GLY A 151 -12.95 -10.13 -14.06
C GLY A 151 -13.62 -10.65 -12.79
N LYS A 152 -12.97 -11.59 -12.09
CA LYS A 152 -13.44 -12.07 -10.79
C LYS A 152 -13.30 -11.01 -9.70
N ALA A 153 -12.19 -10.29 -9.66
CA ALA A 153 -11.99 -9.21 -8.70
C ALA A 153 -13.09 -8.13 -8.80
N VAL A 154 -13.42 -7.71 -10.01
CA VAL A 154 -14.51 -6.75 -10.26
C VAL A 154 -15.86 -7.32 -9.82
N LYS A 155 -16.16 -8.59 -10.11
CA LYS A 155 -17.41 -9.23 -9.67
C LYS A 155 -17.53 -9.23 -8.14
N TYR A 156 -16.44 -9.54 -7.44
CA TYR A 156 -16.41 -9.49 -5.98
C TYR A 156 -16.68 -8.08 -5.46
N ILE A 157 -15.98 -7.07 -5.98
CA ILE A 157 -16.15 -5.66 -5.62
C ILE A 157 -17.59 -5.19 -5.83
N VAL A 158 -18.21 -5.56 -6.97
CA VAL A 158 -19.61 -5.22 -7.27
C VAL A 158 -20.57 -5.86 -6.26
N SER A 159 -20.27 -7.05 -5.76
CA SER A 159 -21.10 -7.71 -4.74
C SER A 159 -21.04 -7.03 -3.37
N CYS A 160 -19.98 -6.26 -3.10
CA CYS A 160 -19.83 -5.45 -1.88
C CYS A 160 -20.56 -4.09 -1.96
N LYS A 161 -21.22 -3.77 -3.09
CA LYS A 161 -21.96 -2.52 -3.25
C LYS A 161 -23.31 -2.57 -2.52
N ASN A 162 -23.55 -1.60 -1.66
CA ASN A 162 -24.78 -1.46 -0.89
C ASN A 162 -25.81 -0.56 -1.61
N VAL A 163 -27.04 -0.55 -1.08
CA VAL A 163 -28.18 0.21 -1.63
C VAL A 163 -27.99 1.73 -1.58
N ASP A 164 -27.14 2.20 -0.67
CA ASP A 164 -26.74 3.61 -0.53
C ASP A 164 -25.70 4.04 -1.56
N GLY A 165 -25.21 3.11 -2.40
CA GLY A 165 -24.14 3.34 -3.36
C GLY A 165 -22.74 3.29 -2.77
N GLY A 166 -22.60 3.04 -1.47
CA GLY A 166 -21.34 2.77 -0.81
C GLY A 166 -20.88 1.32 -0.97
N PHE A 167 -19.67 1.05 -0.51
CA PHE A 167 -19.09 -0.30 -0.49
C PHE A 167 -18.72 -0.70 0.93
N GLY A 168 -19.02 -1.96 1.27
CA GLY A 168 -18.63 -2.59 2.53
C GLY A 168 -17.31 -3.37 2.45
N CYS A 169 -16.85 -3.86 3.61
CA CYS A 169 -15.59 -4.62 3.73
C CYS A 169 -15.71 -5.99 3.08
N THR A 170 -16.91 -6.54 3.17
CA THR A 170 -17.34 -7.82 2.64
C THR A 170 -18.79 -7.66 2.17
N PRO A 171 -19.32 -8.60 1.35
CA PRO A 171 -20.70 -8.53 0.89
C PRO A 171 -21.68 -8.49 2.07
N GLY A 172 -22.52 -7.44 2.12
CA GLY A 172 -23.50 -7.23 3.19
C GLY A 172 -22.99 -6.47 4.42
N ALA A 173 -21.72 -6.06 4.45
CA ALA A 173 -21.19 -5.18 5.50
C ALA A 173 -21.65 -3.73 5.31
N GLU A 174 -21.61 -2.92 6.38
CA GLU A 174 -21.94 -1.49 6.32
C GLU A 174 -21.02 -0.73 5.36
N SER A 175 -21.58 0.25 4.65
CA SER A 175 -20.81 1.13 3.77
C SER A 175 -19.82 1.97 4.55
N HIS A 176 -18.54 1.92 4.15
CA HIS A 176 -17.49 2.70 4.78
C HIS A 176 -16.77 3.56 3.74
N ALA A 177 -16.62 4.86 4.04
CA ALA A 177 -16.06 5.83 3.09
C ALA A 177 -14.66 5.45 2.59
N GLY A 178 -13.83 4.86 3.46
CA GLY A 178 -12.51 4.37 3.09
C GLY A 178 -12.55 3.29 1.99
N GLN A 179 -13.52 2.38 2.04
CA GLN A 179 -13.66 1.32 1.04
C GLN A 179 -14.24 1.84 -0.26
N SER A 180 -15.22 2.74 -0.18
CA SER A 180 -15.79 3.39 -1.35
C SER A 180 -14.75 4.19 -2.15
N LEU A 181 -13.86 4.94 -1.49
CA LEU A 181 -12.80 5.70 -2.16
C LEU A 181 -11.77 4.77 -2.84
N LEU A 182 -11.31 3.76 -2.11
CA LEU A 182 -10.29 2.83 -2.61
C LEU A 182 -10.82 2.03 -3.81
N LEU A 183 -12.04 1.51 -3.75
CA LEU A 183 -12.63 0.72 -4.83
C LEU A 183 -12.94 1.56 -6.08
N LEU A 184 -13.35 2.82 -5.91
CA LEU A 184 -13.58 3.72 -7.03
C LEU A 184 -12.26 4.04 -7.76
N VAL A 185 -11.18 4.32 -7.02
CA VAL A 185 -9.87 4.60 -7.63
C VAL A 185 -9.27 3.35 -8.28
N GLY A 186 -9.39 2.18 -7.64
CA GLY A 186 -8.92 0.92 -8.21
C GLY A 186 -9.66 0.51 -9.49
N SER A 187 -10.98 0.70 -9.53
CA SER A 187 -11.77 0.39 -10.74
C SER A 187 -11.48 1.34 -11.92
N LEU A 188 -11.05 2.58 -11.67
CA LEU A 188 -10.60 3.48 -12.73
C LEU A 188 -9.30 2.99 -13.38
N GLN A 189 -8.38 2.41 -12.61
CA GLN A 189 -7.13 1.84 -13.15
C GLN A 189 -7.39 0.64 -14.07
N LEU A 190 -8.51 -0.06 -13.90
CA LEU A 190 -8.93 -1.18 -14.75
C LEU A 190 -9.59 -0.75 -16.07
N ASN A 191 -9.91 0.54 -16.24
CA ASN A 191 -10.54 1.08 -17.46
C ASN A 191 -9.55 1.83 -18.37
N TYR A 192 -8.26 1.81 -18.05
CA TYR A 192 -7.20 2.33 -18.92
C TYR A 192 -6.61 1.19 -19.75
N ASP A 193 -7.40 0.72 -20.72
CA ASP A 193 -6.94 0.00 -21.92
C ASP A 193 -7.26 0.86 -23.16
#